data_AF-A0A4P7Z3I9-F1
#
_entry.id   AF-A0A4P7Z3I9-F1
#
_cell.length_a   1.000
_cell.length_b   1.000
_cell.length_c   1.000
_cell.angle_alpha   90.00
_cell.angle_beta   90.00
_cell.angle_gamma   90.00
#
_symmetry.space_group_name_H-M   'P 1'
#
loop_
_entity.id
_entity.type
_entity.pdbx_description
1 polymer ?
#
loop_
_entity_poly.entity_id
_entity_poly.type
_entity_poly.pdbx_seq_one_letter_code
_entity_poly.pdbx_strand_id
1 'polypeptide(L)' 'MTDNLPARVAALELLVEQLIYERVMMTDSPDTAVRTAMGMLTQMASERPGVPPAAVGALADVLAQVMMRLEESR' A
#
# COMPACT_ATOMS: atom_id res chain seq x y z
N MET A 1 24.40 1.23 -18.14
CA MET A 1 23.13 0.58 -17.74
C MET A 1 22.22 1.68 -17.21
N THR A 2 21.56 2.43 -18.10
CA THR A 2 20.61 3.45 -17.70
C THR A 2 19.29 2.75 -17.36
N ASP A 3 19.10 2.56 -16.06
CA ASP A 3 17.92 2.06 -15.39
C ASP A 3 16.62 2.48 -16.08
N ASN A 4 15.86 1.51 -16.58
CA ASN A 4 14.49 1.71 -17.02
C ASN A 4 13.61 1.85 -15.76
N LEU A 5 13.66 3.04 -15.13
CA LEU A 5 12.89 3.38 -13.93
C LEU A 5 11.40 3.01 -14.08
N PRO A 6 10.72 3.26 -15.23
CA PRO A 6 9.37 2.78 -15.47
C PRO A 6 9.21 1.26 -15.30
N ALA A 7 10.11 0.47 -15.88
CA ALA A 7 10.05 -0.99 -15.75
C ALA A 7 10.28 -1.46 -14.31
N ARG A 8 11.15 -0.78 -13.56
CA ARG A 8 11.38 -1.08 -12.14
C ARG A 8 10.17 -0.72 -11.27
N VAL A 9 9.51 0.38 -11.56
CA VAL A 9 8.26 0.79 -10.88
C VAL A 9 7.17 -0.24 -11.16
N ALA A 10 6.94 -0.63 -12.42
CA ALA A 10 5.96 -1.64 -12.78
C ALA A 10 6.24 -3.01 -12.13
N ALA A 11 7.51 -3.42 -12.05
CA ALA A 11 7.89 -4.65 -11.35
C ALA A 11 7.63 -4.55 -9.84
N LEU A 12 7.87 -3.40 -9.22
CA LEU A 12 7.55 -3.16 -7.81
C LEU A 12 6.03 -3.20 -7.56
N GLU A 13 5.24 -2.60 -8.44
CA GLU A 13 3.77 -2.62 -8.36
C GLU A 13 3.25 -4.07 -8.37
N LEU A 14 3.73 -4.91 -9.30
CA LEU A 14 3.34 -6.32 -9.38
C LEU A 14 3.73 -7.12 -8.13
N LEU A 15 4.93 -6.88 -7.58
CA LEU A 15 5.39 -7.57 -6.36
C LEU A 15 4.56 -7.15 -5.14
N VAL A 16 4.20 -5.87 -5.04
CA VAL A 16 3.35 -5.36 -3.96
C VAL A 16 1.94 -5.92 -4.09
N GLU A 17 1.37 -5.97 -5.29
CA GLU A 17 0.06 -6.55 -5.56
C GLU A 17 0.00 -8.04 -5.17
N GLN A 18 1.01 -8.82 -5.56
CA GLN A 18 1.11 -10.24 -5.18
C GLN A 18 1.21 -10.42 -3.65
N LEU A 19 2.01 -9.60 -2.97
CA LEU A 19 2.14 -9.64 -1.51
C LEU A 19 0.81 -9.34 -0.81
N ILE A 20 0.07 -8.34 -1.29
CA ILE A 20 -1.25 -7.98 -0.77
C ILE A 20 -2.22 -9.15 -0.97
N TYR A 21 -2.26 -9.73 -2.16
CA TYR A 21 -3.12 -10.87 -2.48
C TYR A 21 -2.84 -12.08 -1.58
N GLU A 22 -1.58 -12.47 -1.41
CA GLU A 22 -1.19 -13.57 -0.53
C GLU A 22 -1.59 -13.32 0.92
N ARG A 23 -1.40 -12.08 1.40
CA ARG A 23 -1.78 -11.68 2.76
C ARG A 23 -3.30 -11.74 2.97
N VAL A 24 -4.07 -11.32 1.97
CA VAL A 24 -5.52 -11.36 1.97
C VAL A 24 -6.05 -12.80 1.95
N MET A 25 -5.46 -13.67 1.14
CA MET A 25 -5.87 -15.08 1.05
C MET A 25 -5.56 -15.89 2.31
N MET A 26 -4.62 -15.43 3.15
CA MET A 26 -4.27 -16.08 4.42
C MET A 26 -5.07 -15.55 5.62
N THR A 27 -6.04 -14.64 5.43
CA THR A 27 -6.84 -14.09 6.52
C THR A 27 -8.31 -14.50 6.42
N ASP A 28 -8.92 -14.80 7.56
CA ASP A 28 -10.36 -15.03 7.67
C ASP A 28 -11.18 -13.74 7.47
N SER A 29 -10.53 -12.58 7.47
CA SER A 29 -11.16 -11.28 7.24
C SER A 29 -10.28 -10.36 6.37
N PRO A 30 -10.35 -10.51 5.04
CA PRO A 30 -9.68 -9.67 4.04
C PRO A 30 -9.80 -8.17 4.32
N ASP A 31 -11.01 -7.70 4.56
CA ASP A 31 -11.31 -6.30 4.85
C ASP A 31 -10.56 -5.80 6.08
N THR A 32 -10.52 -6.61 7.14
CA THR A 32 -9.85 -6.24 8.39
C THR A 32 -8.34 -6.22 8.20
N ALA A 33 -7.78 -7.22 7.51
CA ALA A 33 -6.34 -7.28 7.23
C ALA A 33 -5.87 -6.10 6.38
N VAL A 34 -6.64 -5.70 5.36
CA VAL A 34 -6.34 -4.53 4.55
C VAL A 34 -6.37 -3.27 5.42
N ARG A 35 -7.45 -3.02 6.18
CA ARG A 35 -7.53 -1.84 7.07
C ARG A 35 -6.36 -1.76 8.06
N THR A 36 -6.00 -2.88 8.68
CA THR A 36 -4.85 -2.96 9.59
C THR A 36 -3.53 -2.66 8.88
N ALA A 37 -3.30 -3.26 7.71
CA ALA A 37 -2.09 -3.04 6.92
C ALA A 37 -1.94 -1.57 6.50
N MET A 38 -3.03 -0.91 6.11
CA MET A 38 -3.01 0.50 5.72
C MET A 38 -2.62 1.42 6.89
N GLY A 39 -3.20 1.21 8.07
CA GLY A 39 -2.81 1.96 9.27
C GLY A 39 -1.33 1.78 9.61
N MET A 40 -0.84 0.54 9.53
CA MET A 40 0.57 0.22 9.75
C MET A 40 1.49 0.87 8.72
N LEU A 41 1.10 0.92 7.44
CA LEU A 41 1.92 1.50 6.37
C LEU A 41 2.15 3.00 6.56
N THR A 42 1.09 3.74 6.92
CA THR A 42 1.21 5.17 7.23
C THR A 42 2.10 5.41 8.45
N GLN A 43 1.93 4.59 9.50
CA GLN A 43 2.78 4.66 10.70
C GLN A 43 4.25 4.38 10.35
N MET A 44 4.53 3.27 9.66
CA MET A 44 5.88 2.90 9.25
C MET A 44 6.54 3.96 8.36
N ALA A 45 5.77 4.60 7.46
CA ALA A 45 6.28 5.68 6.63
C ALA A 45 6.63 6.92 7.47
N SER A 46 5.83 7.23 8.50
CA SER A 46 6.06 8.37 9.40
C SER A 46 7.28 8.18 10.32
N GLU A 47 7.58 6.93 10.68
CA GLU A 47 8.71 6.57 11.55
C GLU A 47 10.01 6.36 10.75
N ARG A 48 9.95 6.30 9.41
CA ARG A 48 11.11 6.00 8.57
C ARG A 48 11.98 7.24 8.34
N PRO A 49 13.27 7.20 8.73
CA PRO A 49 14.19 8.31 8.49
C PRO A 49 14.32 8.61 7.00
N GLY A 50 14.23 9.90 6.64
CA GLY A 50 14.40 10.38 5.26
C GLY A 50 13.15 10.36 4.40
N VAL A 51 11.98 9.95 4.92
CA VAL A 51 10.70 10.08 4.21
C VAL A 51 10.15 11.50 4.41
N PRO A 52 9.89 12.28 3.34
CA PRO A 52 9.29 13.60 3.48
C PRO A 52 7.85 13.50 4.01
N PRO A 53 7.40 14.42 4.89
CA PRO A 53 6.01 14.43 5.38
C PRO A 53 4.97 14.46 4.27
N ALA A 54 5.26 15.15 3.15
CA ALA A 54 4.40 15.19 1.97
C ALA A 54 4.21 13.79 1.34
N ALA A 55 5.23 12.94 1.37
CA ALA A 55 5.13 11.57 0.87
C ALA A 55 4.27 10.68 1.79
N VAL A 56 4.33 10.91 3.11
CA VAL A 56 3.45 10.24 4.09
C VAL A 56 1.99 10.69 3.89
N GLY A 57 1.76 11.97 3.65
CA GLY A 57 0.43 12.50 3.32
C GLY A 57 -0.14 11.91 2.03
N ALA A 58 0.66 11.91 0.95
CA ALA A 58 0.26 11.30 -0.32
C ALA A 58 -0.03 9.80 -0.19
N LEU A 59 0.75 9.07 0.64
CA LEU A 59 0.47 7.68 0.96
C LEU A 59 -0.89 7.54 1.69
N ALA A 60 -1.15 8.36 2.70
CA ALA A 60 -2.40 8.33 3.44
C ALA A 60 -3.63 8.61 2.53
N ASP A 61 -3.52 9.56 1.60
CA ASP A 61 -4.59 9.89 0.65
C ASP A 61 -4.91 8.72 -0.29
N VAL A 62 -3.88 8.05 -0.83
CA VAL A 62 -4.05 6.87 -1.68
C VAL A 62 -4.72 5.74 -0.90
N LEU A 63 -4.27 5.49 0.34
CA LEU A 63 -4.86 4.45 1.19
C LEU A 63 -6.33 4.77 1.54
N ALA A 64 -6.67 6.04 1.78
CA ALA A 64 -8.05 6.46 2.00
C ALA A 64 -8.95 6.21 0.78
N GLN A 65 -8.46 6.47 -0.43
CA GLN A 65 -9.20 6.16 -1.67
C GLN A 65 -9.45 4.66 -1.84
N VAL A 66 -8.47 3.83 -1.50
CA VAL A 66 -8.65 2.37 -1.55
C VAL A 66 -9.71 1.93 -0.54
N MET A 67 -9.75 2.50 0.67
CA MET A 67 -10.78 2.17 1.66
C MET A 67 -12.18 2.54 1.18
N MET A 68 -12.36 3.72 0.58
CA MET A 68 -13.67 4.12 0.03
C MET A 68 -14.16 3.14 -1.03
N ARG A 69 -13.29 2.72 -1.96
CA ARG A 69 -13.65 1.74 -3.00
C ARG A 69 -14.01 0.36 -2.44
N LEU A 70 -13.34 -0.06 -1.36
CA LEU A 70 -13.66 -1.33 -0.69
C LEU A 70 -15.03 -1.27 0.00
N GLU A 71 -15.41 -0.11 0.55
CA GLU A 71 -16.73 0.09 1.15
C GLU A 71 -17.85 0.18 0.11
N GLU A 72 -17.58 0.77 -1.06
CA GLU A 72 -18.51 0.82 -2.19
C GLU A 72 -18.74 -0.55 -2.87
N SER A 73 -17.80 -1.49 -2.71
CA SER A 73 -17.86 -2.83 -3.31
C SER A 73 -18.62 -3.86 -2.45
N ARG A 74 -19.21 -3.42 -1.32
CA ARG A 74 -20.07 -4.21 -0.43
C ARG A 74 -21.55 -4.07 -0.78
#